data_AF-A0A6B3C8X7-F1
#
_entry.id   AF-A0A6B3C8X7-F1
#
_cell.length_a   1.000
_cell.length_b   1.000
_cell.length_c   1.000
_cell.angle_alpha   90.00
_cell.angle_beta   90.00
_cell.angle_gamma   90.00
#
_symmetry.space_group_name_H-M   'P 1'
#
loop_
_entity.id
_entity.type
_entity.pdbx_description
1 polymer ?
#
loop_
_entity_poly.entity_id
_entity_poly.type
_entity_poly.pdbx_seq_one_letter_code
_entity_poly.pdbx_strand_id
1 'polypeptide(L)'
;PAVALLSQVGALRAAVQNKWAQPVGPEAKAQLDANYSAGWKDLGAVDGTQYGVYYKAANKSLIWYNAKAFEAAGVTPPKTWKDLVAAADTLSASGTPAVSVAGADGWTLTDWFENVYLSLSGPQKYDQLAKHELKWTDDSVKQALTTLGEL
;
A
#
# COMPACT_ATOMS: atom_id res chain seq x y z
N PRO A 1 3.98 19.70 18.66
CA PRO A 1 2.50 19.86 18.79
C PRO A 1 1.98 18.86 19.82
N ALA A 2 0.79 19.07 20.38
CA ALA A 2 0.17 18.11 21.31
C ALA A 2 -0.34 16.84 20.60
N VAL A 3 -0.75 16.97 19.34
CA VAL A 3 -1.18 15.86 18.47
C VAL A 3 -0.53 16.03 17.09
N ALA A 4 -0.08 14.93 16.50
CA ALA A 4 0.47 14.89 15.15
C ALA A 4 -0.21 13.78 14.34
N LEU A 5 -0.46 14.03 13.06
CA LEU A 5 -1.02 13.05 12.13
C LEU A 5 0.13 12.40 11.37
N LEU A 6 0.45 11.16 11.71
CA LEU A 6 1.45 10.36 11.02
C LEU A 6 0.75 9.38 10.08
N SER A 7 1.14 9.38 8.81
CA SER A 7 0.50 8.59 7.77
C SER A 7 1.07 7.17 7.64
N GLN A 8 2.17 6.85 8.33
CA GLN A 8 2.89 5.59 8.18
C GLN A 8 3.43 5.08 9.52
N VAL A 9 3.41 3.76 9.71
CA VAL A 9 3.94 3.08 10.91
C VAL A 9 5.44 3.33 11.09
N GLY A 10 6.20 3.40 9.98
CA GLY A 10 7.62 3.75 10.01
C GLY A 10 7.90 5.13 10.60
N ALA A 11 7.05 6.13 10.29
CA ALA A 11 7.16 7.46 10.87
C ALA A 11 6.85 7.47 12.37
N LEU A 12 5.88 6.68 12.83
CA LEU A 12 5.61 6.51 14.26
C LEU A 12 6.82 5.89 14.98
N ARG A 13 7.41 4.82 14.43
CA ARG A 13 8.62 4.19 14.97
C ARG A 13 9.79 5.18 15.05
N ALA A 14 10.03 5.95 13.99
CA ALA A 14 11.05 6.98 13.97
C ALA A 14 10.78 8.06 15.04
N ALA A 15 9.53 8.50 15.22
CA ALA A 15 9.18 9.47 16.24
C ALA A 15 9.43 8.94 17.67
N VAL A 16 9.15 7.66 17.93
CA VAL A 16 9.47 7.01 19.22
C VAL A 16 10.98 6.91 19.43
N GLN A 17 11.74 6.45 18.42
CA GLN A 17 13.20 6.34 18.49
C GLN A 17 13.88 7.69 18.74
N ASN A 18 13.36 8.77 18.14
CA ASN A 18 13.85 10.14 18.35
C ASN A 18 13.28 10.82 19.61
N LYS A 19 12.48 10.10 20.42
CA LYS A 19 11.85 10.60 21.65
C LYS A 19 10.89 11.79 21.42
N TRP A 20 10.27 11.86 20.25
CA TRP A 20 9.27 12.88 19.89
C TRP A 20 7.85 12.45 20.24
N ALA A 21 7.59 11.15 20.34
CA ALA A 21 6.28 10.60 20.68
C ALA A 21 6.24 10.13 22.15
N GLN A 22 5.11 10.39 22.81
CA GLN A 22 4.80 9.89 24.15
C GLN A 22 3.77 8.76 24.05
N PRO A 23 3.76 7.79 24.97
CA PRO A 23 2.71 6.77 25.01
C PRO A 23 1.33 7.40 25.12
N VAL A 24 0.32 6.74 24.55
CA VAL A 24 -1.07 7.20 24.69
C VAL A 24 -1.54 7.05 26.15
N GLY A 25 -2.39 7.96 26.60
CA GLY A 25 -2.97 7.92 27.93
C GLY A 25 -3.91 6.71 28.16
N PRO A 26 -4.25 6.42 29.43
CA PRO A 26 -5.06 5.26 29.80
C PRO A 26 -6.46 5.26 29.16
N GLU A 27 -7.08 6.43 28.99
CA GLU A 27 -8.38 6.56 28.35
C GLU A 27 -8.35 6.14 26.88
N ALA A 28 -7.36 6.63 26.12
CA ALA A 28 -7.17 6.25 24.73
C ALA A 28 -6.84 4.75 24.59
N LYS A 29 -6.03 4.20 25.51
CA LYS A 29 -5.75 2.78 25.56
C LYS A 29 -7.01 1.94 25.80
N ALA A 30 -7.86 2.34 26.75
CA ALA A 30 -9.13 1.66 27.01
C ALA A 30 -10.05 1.66 25.80
N GLN A 31 -10.11 2.76 25.04
CA GLN A 31 -10.88 2.83 23.80
C GLN A 31 -10.32 1.91 22.71
N LEU A 32 -8.98 1.83 22.59
CA LEU A 32 -8.34 0.91 21.66
C LEU A 32 -8.66 -0.55 22.02
N ASP A 33 -8.55 -0.91 23.30
CA ASP A 33 -8.81 -2.27 23.77
C ASP A 33 -10.28 -2.70 23.57
N ALA A 34 -11.23 -1.78 23.71
CA ALA A 34 -12.64 -2.07 23.54
C ALA A 34 -13.09 -2.17 22.06
N ASN A 35 -12.45 -1.41 21.15
CA ASN A 35 -12.99 -1.20 19.80
C ASN A 35 -12.10 -1.72 18.65
N TYR A 36 -10.86 -2.11 18.92
CA TYR A 36 -9.89 -2.50 17.88
C TYR A 36 -9.35 -3.91 18.08
N SER A 37 -9.23 -4.65 16.98
CA SER A 37 -8.57 -5.96 16.98
C SER A 37 -7.06 -5.82 17.24
N ALA A 38 -6.41 -6.93 17.62
CA ALA A 38 -4.98 -6.96 17.90
C ALA A 38 -4.13 -6.35 16.77
N GLY A 39 -4.39 -6.75 15.51
CA GLY A 39 -3.64 -6.24 14.36
C GLY A 39 -3.71 -4.71 14.20
N TRP A 40 -4.86 -4.09 14.50
CA TRP A 40 -4.95 -2.62 14.49
C TRP A 40 -4.17 -1.97 15.62
N LYS A 41 -4.18 -2.57 16.81
CA LYS A 41 -3.40 -2.05 17.95
C LYS A 41 -1.90 -2.16 17.68
N ASP A 42 -1.45 -3.28 17.12
CA ASP A 42 -0.05 -3.58 16.83
C ASP A 42 0.58 -2.55 15.88
N LEU A 43 -0.17 -2.05 14.89
CA LEU A 43 0.32 -1.01 13.99
C LEU A 43 0.73 0.27 14.77
N GLY A 44 0.03 0.56 15.88
CA GLY A 44 0.22 1.78 16.68
C GLY A 44 1.10 1.58 17.90
N ALA A 45 1.63 0.36 18.05
CA ALA A 45 2.52 -0.03 19.12
C ALA A 45 3.97 -0.05 18.62
N VAL A 46 4.88 0.35 19.49
CA VAL A 46 6.32 0.18 19.31
C VAL A 46 6.82 -0.57 20.54
N ASP A 47 7.41 -1.73 20.32
CA ASP A 47 7.90 -2.64 21.38
C ASP A 47 6.83 -2.94 22.45
N GLY A 48 5.59 -3.18 22.00
CA GLY A 48 4.44 -3.50 22.86
C GLY A 48 3.82 -2.31 23.60
N THR A 49 4.39 -1.11 23.48
CA THR A 49 3.84 0.11 24.08
C THR A 49 3.04 0.90 23.04
N GLN A 50 1.83 1.33 23.40
CA GLN A 50 0.94 2.05 22.48
C GLN A 50 1.31 3.54 22.38
N TYR A 51 1.61 4.02 21.17
CA TYR A 51 1.99 5.41 20.90
C TYR A 51 1.03 6.13 19.95
N GLY A 52 0.17 5.40 19.23
CA GLY A 52 -0.77 5.99 18.27
C GLY A 52 -2.20 5.49 18.43
N VAL A 53 -3.13 6.28 17.90
CA VAL A 53 -4.54 5.91 17.70
C VAL A 53 -4.89 6.01 16.21
N TYR A 54 -5.78 5.13 15.76
CA TYR A 54 -6.28 5.13 14.38
C TYR A 54 -7.58 5.90 14.29
N TYR A 55 -7.69 6.74 13.26
CA TYR A 55 -8.94 7.44 12.94
C TYR A 55 -9.35 7.27 11.47
N LYS A 56 -8.41 6.82 10.61
CA LYS A 56 -8.63 6.57 9.19
C LYS A 56 -7.67 5.50 8.69
N ALA A 57 -8.18 4.64 7.81
CA ALA A 57 -7.39 3.75 6.97
C ALA A 57 -7.75 3.96 5.50
N ALA A 58 -6.80 3.74 4.60
CA ALA A 58 -7.01 3.78 3.16
C ALA A 58 -6.44 2.52 2.54
N ASN A 59 -7.22 1.85 1.69
CA ASN A 59 -6.75 0.72 0.90
C ASN A 59 -6.16 1.25 -0.41
N LYS A 60 -4.87 1.02 -0.62
CA LYS A 60 -4.09 1.44 -1.81
C LYS A 60 -3.89 0.32 -2.84
N SER A 61 -4.54 -0.83 -2.64
CA SER A 61 -4.39 -2.03 -3.47
C SER A 61 -5.55 -2.25 -4.44
N LEU A 62 -6.50 -1.32 -4.53
CA LEU A 62 -7.65 -1.41 -5.41
C LEU A 62 -7.39 -0.71 -6.75
N ILE A 63 -7.78 -1.37 -7.84
CA ILE A 63 -7.88 -0.74 -9.16
C ILE A 63 -9.31 -0.23 -9.34
N TRP A 64 -9.45 1.08 -9.49
CA TRP A 64 -10.72 1.72 -9.84
C TRP A 64 -10.85 1.80 -11.36
N TYR A 65 -12.04 1.55 -11.91
CA TYR A 65 -12.27 1.54 -13.35
C TYR A 65 -13.56 2.26 -13.75
N ASN A 66 -13.60 2.75 -14.98
CA ASN A 66 -14.79 3.34 -15.57
C ASN A 66 -15.65 2.24 -16.20
N ALA A 67 -16.77 1.90 -15.55
CA ALA A 67 -17.67 0.84 -16.01
C ALA A 67 -18.20 1.06 -17.43
N LYS A 68 -18.48 2.31 -17.83
CA LYS A 68 -18.96 2.62 -19.19
C LYS A 68 -17.89 2.39 -20.25
N ALA A 69 -16.63 2.71 -19.95
CA ALA A 69 -15.52 2.46 -20.86
C ALA A 69 -15.27 0.95 -21.03
N PHE A 70 -15.36 0.19 -19.94
CA PHE A 70 -15.27 -1.27 -19.98
C PHE A 70 -16.40 -1.89 -20.80
N GLU A 71 -17.64 -1.48 -20.59
CA GLU A 71 -18.80 -1.93 -21.36
C GLU A 71 -18.66 -1.61 -22.85
N ALA A 72 -18.30 -0.36 -23.20
CA ALA A 72 -18.12 0.06 -24.58
C ALA A 72 -17.00 -0.71 -25.31
N ALA A 73 -15.94 -1.10 -24.58
CA ALA A 73 -14.83 -1.89 -25.11
C ALA A 73 -15.07 -3.42 -25.04
N GLY A 74 -16.19 -3.87 -24.46
CA GLY A 74 -16.48 -5.30 -24.26
C GLY A 74 -15.56 -6.00 -23.26
N VAL A 75 -14.95 -5.25 -22.34
CA VAL A 75 -13.98 -5.73 -21.34
C VAL A 75 -14.69 -6.03 -20.03
N THR A 76 -14.32 -7.14 -19.37
CA THR A 76 -14.79 -7.48 -18.01
C THR A 76 -13.69 -7.24 -16.97
N PRO A 77 -14.03 -7.04 -15.68
CA PRO A 77 -13.02 -6.82 -14.65
C PRO A 77 -12.02 -7.98 -14.56
N PRO A 78 -10.72 -7.71 -14.78
CA PRO A 78 -9.69 -8.75 -14.86
C PRO A 78 -9.50 -9.46 -13.52
N LYS A 79 -9.10 -10.74 -13.58
CA LYS A 79 -8.84 -11.57 -12.40
C LYS A 79 -7.38 -11.93 -12.23
N THR A 80 -6.60 -11.82 -13.30
CA THR A 80 -5.16 -12.07 -13.31
C THR A 80 -4.42 -10.88 -13.90
N TRP A 81 -3.11 -10.81 -13.67
CA TRP A 81 -2.26 -9.79 -14.29
C TRP A 81 -2.32 -9.83 -15.82
N LYS A 82 -2.28 -11.03 -16.40
CA LYS A 82 -2.41 -11.22 -17.85
C LYS A 82 -3.73 -10.65 -18.38
N ASP A 83 -4.84 -10.88 -17.68
CA ASP A 83 -6.14 -10.33 -18.06
C ASP A 83 -6.16 -8.80 -17.92
N LEU A 84 -5.45 -8.25 -16.92
CA LEU A 84 -5.34 -6.81 -16.71
C LEU A 84 -4.59 -6.13 -17.87
N VAL A 85 -3.47 -6.69 -18.30
CA VAL A 85 -2.72 -6.19 -19.46
C VAL A 85 -3.56 -6.28 -20.73
N ALA A 86 -4.23 -7.42 -20.98
CA ALA A 86 -5.11 -7.57 -22.14
C ALA A 86 -6.31 -6.60 -22.13
N ALA A 87 -6.87 -6.34 -20.94
CA ALA A 87 -7.92 -5.33 -20.75
C ALA A 87 -7.39 -3.92 -21.07
N ALA A 88 -6.18 -3.60 -20.63
CA ALA A 88 -5.53 -2.32 -20.90
C ALA A 88 -5.29 -2.11 -22.41
N ASP A 89 -4.78 -3.13 -23.11
CA ASP A 89 -4.60 -3.09 -24.56
C ASP A 89 -5.92 -2.83 -25.29
N THR A 90 -6.98 -3.54 -24.90
CA THR A 90 -8.32 -3.42 -25.50
C THR A 90 -8.91 -2.02 -25.28
N LEU A 91 -8.78 -1.47 -24.07
CA LEU A 91 -9.22 -0.11 -23.75
C LEU A 91 -8.46 0.93 -24.58
N SER A 92 -7.14 0.80 -24.67
CA SER A 92 -6.30 1.70 -25.46
C SER A 92 -6.64 1.65 -26.95
N ALA A 93 -6.86 0.46 -27.50
CA ALA A 93 -7.30 0.26 -28.88
C ALA A 93 -8.69 0.86 -29.17
N SER A 94 -9.56 0.96 -28.15
CA SER A 94 -10.85 1.65 -28.25
C SER A 94 -10.75 3.19 -28.23
N GLY A 95 -9.55 3.74 -28.07
CA GLY A 95 -9.29 5.17 -27.98
C GLY A 95 -9.38 5.76 -26.57
N THR A 96 -9.52 4.92 -25.53
CA THR A 96 -9.53 5.34 -24.13
C THR A 96 -8.20 4.95 -23.46
N PRO A 97 -7.45 5.89 -22.85
CA PRO A 97 -6.25 5.53 -22.09
C PRO A 97 -6.58 4.49 -21.01
N ALA A 98 -5.83 3.38 -20.99
CA ALA A 98 -6.10 2.26 -20.10
C ALA A 98 -5.87 2.57 -18.61
N VAL A 99 -4.82 3.33 -18.33
CA VAL A 99 -4.36 3.62 -16.96
C VAL A 99 -4.20 5.12 -16.80
N SER A 100 -4.70 5.63 -15.67
CA SER A 100 -4.46 7.00 -15.22
C SER A 100 -3.67 6.94 -13.92
N VAL A 101 -2.46 7.50 -13.93
CA VAL A 101 -1.59 7.57 -12.74
C VAL A 101 -1.04 8.98 -12.58
N ALA A 102 -1.06 9.50 -11.35
CA ALA A 102 -0.50 10.81 -11.02
C ALA A 102 1.02 10.72 -10.79
N GLY A 103 1.75 10.14 -11.75
CA GLY A 103 3.16 9.77 -11.62
C GLY A 103 4.14 10.93 -11.43
N ALA A 104 3.70 12.18 -11.63
CA ALA A 104 4.48 13.37 -11.27
C ALA A 104 4.74 13.43 -9.75
N ASP A 105 3.77 12.96 -8.96
CA ASP A 105 3.95 12.72 -7.53
C ASP A 105 4.49 11.29 -7.36
N GLY A 106 5.82 11.18 -7.24
CA GLY A 106 6.54 9.90 -7.29
C GLY A 106 6.05 8.82 -6.32
N TRP A 107 5.44 9.20 -5.19
CA TRP A 107 4.87 8.23 -4.23
C TRP A 107 3.74 7.37 -4.83
N THR A 108 3.00 7.86 -5.82
CA THR A 108 1.93 7.07 -6.44
C THR A 108 2.46 5.87 -7.23
N LEU A 109 3.70 5.95 -7.71
CA LEU A 109 4.37 4.86 -8.43
C LEU A 109 4.86 3.78 -7.47
N THR A 110 5.13 4.11 -6.21
CA THR A 110 5.54 3.11 -5.20
C THR A 110 4.37 2.19 -4.89
N ASP A 111 3.13 2.70 -4.81
CA ASP A 111 1.93 1.89 -4.59
C ASP A 111 1.78 0.79 -5.67
N TRP A 112 2.09 1.07 -6.95
CA TRP A 112 2.08 0.07 -8.02
C TRP A 112 3.14 -1.00 -7.82
N PHE A 113 4.39 -0.59 -7.60
CA PHE A 113 5.50 -1.51 -7.35
C PHE A 113 5.22 -2.40 -6.13
N GLU A 114 4.76 -1.81 -5.02
CA GLU A 114 4.48 -2.50 -3.76
C GLU A 114 3.42 -3.59 -3.95
N ASN A 115 2.33 -3.30 -4.67
CA ASN A 115 1.27 -4.27 -4.94
C ASN A 115 1.71 -5.41 -5.87
N VAL A 116 2.46 -5.10 -6.93
CA VAL A 116 3.01 -6.12 -7.84
C VAL A 116 4.04 -7.00 -7.10
N TYR A 117 4.95 -6.37 -6.36
CA TYR A 117 5.96 -7.09 -5.58
C TYR A 117 5.34 -7.99 -4.53
N LEU A 118 4.34 -7.50 -3.78
CA LEU A 118 3.61 -8.30 -2.79
C LEU A 118 2.87 -9.48 -3.42
N SER A 119 2.24 -9.28 -4.58
CA SER A 119 1.48 -10.32 -5.29
C SER A 119 2.38 -11.43 -5.84
N LEU A 120 3.59 -11.09 -6.30
CA LEU A 120 4.54 -12.05 -6.86
C LEU A 120 5.42 -12.73 -5.80
N SER A 121 5.88 -11.97 -4.81
CA SER A 121 6.95 -12.37 -3.89
C SER A 121 6.44 -12.71 -2.49
N GLY A 122 5.19 -12.36 -2.17
CA GLY A 122 4.57 -12.61 -0.88
C GLY A 122 5.02 -11.66 0.24
N PRO A 123 4.33 -11.70 1.40
CA PRO A 123 4.53 -10.73 2.48
C PRO A 123 5.91 -10.84 3.15
N GLN A 124 6.52 -12.03 3.19
CA GLN A 124 7.82 -12.21 3.84
C GLN A 124 8.94 -11.47 3.10
N LYS A 125 9.00 -11.60 1.77
CA LYS A 125 9.97 -10.87 0.95
C LYS A 125 9.69 -9.37 0.95
N TYR A 126 8.41 -8.98 0.93
CA TYR A 126 7.99 -7.58 1.07
C TYR A 126 8.57 -6.96 2.35
N ASP A 127 8.38 -7.61 3.50
CA ASP A 127 8.89 -7.14 4.77
C ASP A 127 10.43 -7.09 4.82
N GLN A 128 11.11 -8.09 4.27
CA GLN A 128 12.57 -8.11 4.18
C GLN A 128 13.10 -6.95 3.33
N LEU A 129 12.47 -6.66 2.19
CA LEU A 129 12.85 -5.54 1.33
C LEU A 129 12.61 -4.20 2.03
N ALA A 130 11.45 -4.02 2.66
CA ALA A 130 11.09 -2.80 3.39
C ALA A 130 12.04 -2.51 4.57
N LYS A 131 12.55 -3.56 5.22
CA LYS A 131 13.54 -3.47 6.31
C LYS A 131 14.99 -3.42 5.83
N HIS A 132 15.23 -3.47 4.52
CA HIS A 132 16.56 -3.57 3.92
C HIS A 132 17.37 -4.82 4.33
N GLU A 133 16.67 -5.90 4.70
CA GLU A 133 17.24 -7.24 4.88
C GLU A 133 17.44 -7.95 3.54
N LEU A 134 16.64 -7.56 2.52
CA LEU A 134 16.81 -7.93 1.12
C LEU A 134 17.37 -6.74 0.32
N LYS A 135 18.28 -7.01 -0.61
CA LYS A 135 18.83 -5.98 -1.50
C LYS A 135 17.80 -5.57 -2.55
N TRP A 136 17.77 -4.29 -2.91
CA TRP A 136 16.98 -3.79 -4.04
C TRP A 136 17.40 -4.35 -5.41
N THR A 137 18.58 -4.97 -5.50
CA THR A 137 19.07 -5.66 -6.69
C THR A 137 18.70 -7.15 -6.73
N ASP A 138 17.88 -7.64 -5.79
CA ASP A 138 17.41 -9.02 -5.80
C ASP A 138 16.56 -9.32 -7.04
N ASP A 139 16.62 -10.56 -7.53
CA ASP A 139 15.89 -10.98 -8.73
C ASP A 139 14.39 -10.81 -8.60
N SER A 140 13.83 -10.92 -7.38
CA SER A 140 12.40 -10.67 -7.15
C SER A 140 12.00 -9.22 -7.42
N VAL A 141 12.89 -8.25 -7.11
CA VAL A 141 12.64 -6.82 -7.37
C VAL A 141 12.68 -6.57 -8.87
N LYS A 142 13.68 -7.14 -9.55
CA LYS A 142 13.78 -7.07 -11.02
C LYS A 142 12.55 -7.68 -11.69
N GLN A 143 12.08 -8.83 -11.20
CA GLN A 143 10.87 -9.48 -11.73
C GLN A 143 9.65 -8.57 -11.57
N ALA A 144 9.43 -7.99 -10.39
CA ALA A 144 8.29 -7.09 -10.17
C ALA A 144 8.32 -5.85 -11.08
N LEU A 145 9.49 -5.22 -11.25
CA LEU A 145 9.64 -4.07 -12.16
C LEU A 145 9.46 -4.48 -13.64
N THR A 146 9.92 -5.67 -14.02
CA THR A 146 9.72 -6.20 -15.37
C THR A 146 8.25 -6.48 -15.64
N THR A 147 7.55 -7.13 -14.70
CA THR A 147 6.11 -7.38 -14.77
C THR A 147 5.33 -6.06 -14.85
N LEU A 148 5.67 -5.07 -14.02
CA LEU A 148 5.02 -3.76 -14.08
C LEU A 148 5.22 -3.08 -15.43
N GLY A 149 6.36 -3.27 -16.09
CA GLY A 149 6.64 -2.73 -17.43
C GLY A 149 5.89 -3.40 -18.58
N GLU A 150 5.07 -4.44 -18.32
CA GLU A 150 4.14 -5.00 -19.29
C GLU A 150 2.89 -4.13 -19.50
N LEU A 151 2.64 -3.17 -18.60
CA LEU A 151 1.52 -2.22 -18.60
C LEU A 151 1.98 -0.84 -19.07
#